data_AF-A0A8X6U3U1-F1
#
_entry.id   AF-A0A8X6U3U1-F1
#
_cell.length_a   1.000
_cell.length_b   1.000
_cell.length_c   1.000
_cell.angle_alpha   90.00
_cell.angle_beta   90.00
_cell.angle_gamma   90.00
#
_symmetry.space_group_name_H-M   'P 1'
#
loop_
_entity.id
_entity.type
_entity.pdbx_description
1 polymer ?
#
loop_
_entity_poly.entity_id
_entity_poly.type
_entity_poly.pdbx_seq_one_letter_code
_entity_poly.pdbx_strand_id
1 'polypeptide(L)'
;MSARTLYNHLKSSADIPIRCPICSERMTVNHFYQRHALENHRLQFRKQCVFCKGLKSWAHGEKNRPDNVKHVVECLKRFVIVAKETYVLSRKQQNVMNQIEETKMAQEAVWKCKVAEGRAESDVLKMERDVLKMEKDVLKMERDVMKMEKDVLKMERDMLKTKETELKTERDAIKTERDGLLTENARLRRALRDLA
;
A
#
# COMPACT_ATOMS: atom_id res chain seq x y z
N MET A 1 -45.92 -40.68 -31.01
CA MET A 1 -44.44 -40.47 -31.01
C MET A 1 -43.73 -41.81 -31.10
N SER A 2 -42.59 -41.90 -31.79
CA SER A 2 -41.88 -43.17 -32.03
C SER A 2 -40.57 -43.27 -31.26
N ALA A 3 -40.07 -44.51 -31.06
CA ALA A 3 -38.78 -44.77 -30.42
C ALA A 3 -37.60 -44.07 -31.13
N ARG A 4 -37.71 -43.83 -32.44
CA ARG A 4 -36.72 -43.07 -33.22
C ARG A 4 -36.64 -41.61 -32.78
N THR A 5 -37.78 -40.99 -32.45
CA THR A 5 -37.83 -39.62 -31.95
C THR A 5 -37.10 -39.49 -30.61
N LEU A 6 -37.30 -40.45 -29.70
CA LEU A 6 -36.58 -40.50 -28.42
C LEU A 6 -35.07 -40.64 -28.62
N TYR A 7 -34.65 -41.55 -29.51
CA TYR A 7 -33.24 -41.72 -29.85
C TYR A 7 -32.61 -40.42 -30.37
N ASN A 8 -33.28 -39.71 -31.28
CA ASN A 8 -32.77 -38.45 -31.83
C ASN A 8 -32.61 -37.38 -30.74
N HIS A 9 -33.58 -37.25 -29.82
CA HIS A 9 -33.48 -36.31 -28.70
C HIS A 9 -32.36 -36.68 -27.70
N LEU A 10 -32.21 -37.96 -27.39
CA LEU A 10 -31.12 -38.44 -26.53
C LEU A 10 -29.76 -38.17 -27.19
N LYS A 11 -29.65 -38.42 -28.51
CA LYS A 11 -28.43 -38.16 -29.27
C LYS A 11 -28.10 -36.67 -29.30
N SER A 12 -29.09 -35.80 -29.53
CA SER A 12 -28.86 -34.35 -29.62
C SER A 12 -28.56 -33.67 -28.28
N SER A 13 -28.87 -34.34 -27.17
CA SER A 13 -28.62 -33.84 -25.81
C SER A 13 -27.51 -34.60 -25.07
N ALA A 14 -26.86 -35.56 -25.74
CA ALA A 14 -25.99 -36.55 -25.13
C ALA A 14 -24.86 -35.93 -24.28
N ASP A 15 -24.21 -34.90 -24.81
CA ASP A 15 -23.00 -34.28 -24.23
C ASP A 15 -23.30 -33.09 -23.32
N ILE A 16 -24.58 -32.77 -23.09
CA ILE A 16 -24.94 -31.65 -22.24
C ILE A 16 -24.48 -31.97 -20.80
N PRO A 17 -23.65 -31.10 -20.18
CA PRO A 17 -23.22 -31.30 -18.82
C PRO A 17 -24.40 -31.05 -17.89
N ILE A 18 -24.60 -31.97 -16.96
CA ILE A 18 -25.64 -31.91 -15.95
C ILE A 18 -25.05 -32.21 -14.58
N ARG A 19 -25.80 -31.87 -13.53
CA ARG A 19 -25.66 -32.50 -12.22
C ARG A 19 -26.78 -33.51 -12.02
N CYS A 20 -26.45 -34.69 -11.49
CA CYS A 20 -27.45 -35.68 -11.14
C CYS A 20 -28.46 -35.08 -10.14
N PRO A 21 -29.78 -35.19 -10.36
CA PRO A 21 -30.78 -34.59 -9.49
C PRO A 21 -31.02 -35.36 -8.18
N ILE A 22 -30.20 -36.37 -7.89
CA ILE A 22 -30.29 -37.21 -6.68
C ILE A 22 -29.00 -37.06 -5.84
N CYS A 23 -27.82 -37.16 -6.45
CA CYS A 23 -26.53 -37.07 -5.74
C CYS A 23 -25.67 -35.85 -6.10
N SER A 24 -26.13 -34.95 -6.98
CA SER A 24 -25.43 -33.71 -7.38
C SER A 24 -24.08 -33.89 -8.12
N GLU A 25 -23.70 -35.14 -8.43
CA GLU A 25 -22.50 -35.48 -9.21
C GLU A 25 -22.58 -34.94 -10.65
N ARG A 26 -21.45 -34.46 -11.19
CA ARG A 26 -21.37 -33.93 -12.56
C ARG A 26 -21.18 -35.06 -13.57
N MET A 27 -21.96 -35.03 -14.64
CA MET A 27 -21.87 -35.98 -15.75
C MET A 27 -22.56 -35.42 -17.01
N THR A 28 -22.63 -36.21 -18.07
CA THR A 28 -23.44 -35.87 -19.26
C THR A 28 -24.82 -36.52 -19.21
N VAL A 29 -25.80 -35.99 -19.97
CA VAL A 29 -27.14 -36.61 -20.09
C VAL A 29 -27.05 -38.06 -20.55
N ASN A 30 -26.15 -38.37 -21.49
CA ASN A 30 -25.98 -39.74 -21.97
C ASN A 30 -25.41 -40.66 -20.88
N HIS A 31 -24.38 -40.22 -20.15
CA HIS A 31 -23.86 -41.00 -19.02
C HIS A 31 -24.92 -41.22 -17.93
N PHE A 32 -25.72 -40.19 -17.64
CA PHE A 32 -26.85 -40.28 -16.71
C PHE A 32 -27.86 -41.35 -17.13
N TYR A 33 -28.32 -41.27 -18.38
CA TYR A 33 -29.36 -42.14 -18.91
C TYR A 33 -28.88 -43.60 -19.09
N GLN A 34 -27.64 -43.81 -19.52
CA GLN A 34 -27.13 -45.15 -19.86
C GLN A 34 -26.61 -45.93 -18.65
N ARG A 35 -25.97 -45.26 -17.69
CA ARG A 35 -25.23 -45.93 -16.61
C ARG A 35 -25.61 -45.42 -15.23
N HIS A 36 -25.44 -44.12 -14.98
CA HIS A 36 -25.48 -43.60 -13.61
C HIS A 36 -26.84 -43.77 -12.93
N ALA A 37 -27.96 -43.52 -13.63
CA ALA A 37 -29.29 -43.68 -13.05
C ALA A 37 -29.57 -45.12 -12.61
N LEU A 38 -29.07 -46.10 -13.37
CA LEU A 38 -29.20 -47.52 -13.05
C LEU A 38 -28.25 -47.94 -11.93
N GLU A 39 -26.95 -47.68 -12.09
CA GLU A 39 -25.89 -48.17 -11.22
C GLU A 39 -25.98 -47.55 -9.82
N ASN A 40 -26.26 -46.25 -9.72
CA ASN A 40 -26.20 -45.52 -8.45
C ASN A 40 -27.58 -45.32 -7.79
N HIS A 41 -28.66 -45.32 -8.59
CA HIS A 41 -30.01 -45.00 -8.09
C HIS A 41 -31.05 -46.10 -8.38
N ARG A 42 -30.62 -47.23 -8.95
CA ARG A 42 -31.48 -48.38 -9.31
C ARG A 42 -32.66 -48.00 -10.23
N LEU A 43 -32.55 -46.88 -10.97
CA LEU A 43 -33.58 -46.43 -11.89
C LEU A 43 -33.46 -47.17 -13.24
N GLN A 44 -34.22 -48.25 -13.38
CA GLN A 44 -34.22 -49.07 -14.60
C GLN A 44 -35.03 -48.43 -15.73
N PHE A 45 -34.36 -47.84 -16.73
CA PHE A 45 -35.03 -47.21 -17.89
C PHE A 45 -35.96 -48.14 -18.68
N ARG A 46 -35.82 -49.47 -18.53
CA ARG A 46 -36.69 -50.46 -19.17
C ARG A 46 -38.06 -50.59 -18.49
N LYS A 47 -38.17 -50.19 -17.22
CA LYS A 47 -39.39 -50.33 -16.40
C LYS A 47 -39.98 -48.99 -15.93
N GLN A 48 -39.19 -47.92 -15.96
CA GLN A 48 -39.61 -46.60 -15.51
C GLN A 48 -38.83 -45.46 -16.16
N CYS A 49 -39.40 -44.26 -16.13
CA CYS A 49 -38.78 -43.06 -16.69
C CYS A 49 -37.72 -42.51 -15.74
N VAL A 50 -36.46 -42.54 -16.18
CA VAL A 50 -35.32 -42.07 -15.38
C VAL A 50 -35.30 -40.54 -15.19
N PHE A 51 -35.89 -39.79 -16.14
CA PHE A 51 -35.89 -38.32 -16.11
C PHE A 51 -36.94 -37.73 -15.14
N CYS A 52 -37.99 -38.49 -14.81
CA CYS A 52 -38.93 -38.13 -13.74
C CYS A 52 -38.67 -38.90 -12.44
N LYS A 53 -37.44 -39.42 -12.25
CA LYS A 53 -37.03 -40.16 -11.04
C LYS A 53 -37.89 -41.39 -10.75
N GLY A 54 -38.45 -42.03 -11.78
CA GLY A 54 -39.27 -43.23 -11.63
C GLY A 54 -40.76 -42.96 -11.33
N LEU A 55 -41.21 -41.71 -11.28
CA LEU A 55 -42.62 -41.37 -11.04
C LEU A 55 -43.59 -41.99 -12.06
N LYS A 56 -43.11 -42.25 -13.28
CA LYS A 56 -43.86 -43.02 -14.28
C LYS A 56 -43.16 -44.35 -14.53
N SER A 57 -43.86 -45.45 -14.25
CA SER A 57 -43.47 -46.83 -14.53
C SER A 57 -44.38 -47.47 -15.58
N TRP A 58 -43.98 -48.61 -16.12
CA TRP A 58 -44.74 -49.36 -17.10
C TRP A 58 -44.44 -50.86 -17.01
N ALA A 59 -45.34 -51.69 -17.55
CA ALA A 59 -45.16 -53.14 -17.53
C ALA A 59 -44.02 -53.60 -18.45
N HIS A 60 -43.62 -54.86 -18.32
CA HIS A 60 -42.55 -55.42 -19.12
C HIS A 60 -42.84 -55.30 -20.62
N GLY A 61 -41.87 -54.81 -21.40
CA GLY A 61 -42.02 -54.61 -22.85
C GLY A 61 -42.75 -53.33 -23.29
N GLU A 62 -43.37 -52.59 -22.37
CA GLU A 62 -44.22 -51.44 -22.72
C GLU A 62 -43.49 -50.11 -22.91
N LYS A 63 -42.17 -50.07 -22.70
CA LYS A 63 -41.36 -48.84 -22.82
C LYS A 63 -41.61 -48.11 -24.14
N ASN A 64 -41.70 -48.86 -25.23
CA ASN A 64 -41.80 -48.31 -26.58
C ASN A 64 -43.25 -47.98 -26.99
N ARG A 65 -44.23 -48.14 -26.10
CA ARG A 65 -45.60 -47.67 -26.36
C ARG A 65 -45.59 -46.16 -26.63
N PRO A 66 -46.37 -45.66 -27.60
CA PRO A 66 -46.34 -44.26 -28.00
C PRO A 66 -46.48 -43.25 -26.86
N ASP A 67 -47.32 -43.54 -25.85
CA ASP A 67 -47.57 -42.66 -24.70
C ASP A 67 -46.41 -42.62 -23.70
N ASN A 68 -45.73 -43.75 -23.52
CA ASN A 68 -44.56 -43.86 -22.66
C ASN A 68 -43.37 -43.15 -23.30
N VAL A 69 -43.17 -43.34 -24.62
CA VAL A 69 -42.15 -42.60 -25.38
C VAL A 69 -42.43 -41.11 -25.36
N LYS A 70 -43.69 -40.68 -25.56
CA LYS A 70 -44.09 -39.26 -25.47
C LYS A 70 -43.71 -38.66 -24.11
N HIS A 71 -44.05 -39.36 -23.02
CA HIS A 71 -43.68 -38.92 -21.67
C HIS A 71 -42.16 -38.81 -21.49
N VAL A 72 -41.38 -39.82 -21.89
CA VAL A 72 -39.92 -39.80 -21.73
C VAL A 72 -39.29 -38.64 -22.50
N VAL A 73 -39.77 -38.37 -23.73
CA VAL A 73 -39.29 -37.23 -24.54
C VAL A 73 -39.60 -35.90 -23.87
N GLU A 74 -40.81 -35.74 -23.33
CA GLU A 74 -41.20 -34.52 -22.62
C GLU A 74 -40.38 -34.31 -21.34
N CYS A 75 -40.19 -35.37 -20.55
CA CYS A 75 -39.33 -35.32 -19.37
C CYS A 75 -37.88 -35.01 -19.73
N LEU A 76 -37.33 -35.62 -20.78
CA LEU A 76 -35.98 -35.34 -21.26
C LEU A 76 -35.82 -33.87 -21.68
N LYS A 77 -36.79 -33.32 -22.42
CA LYS A 77 -36.76 -31.90 -22.82
C LYS A 77 -36.72 -30.99 -21.60
N ARG A 78 -37.62 -31.20 -20.64
CA ARG A 78 -37.67 -30.41 -19.39
C ARG A 78 -36.39 -30.56 -18.57
N PHE A 79 -35.87 -31.77 -18.47
CA PHE A 79 -34.63 -32.08 -17.78
C PHE A 79 -33.44 -31.33 -18.38
N VAL A 80 -33.32 -31.33 -19.72
CA VAL A 80 -32.26 -30.63 -20.43
C VAL A 80 -32.36 -29.11 -20.29
N ILE A 81 -33.57 -28.54 -20.33
CA ILE A 81 -33.78 -27.10 -20.12
C ILE A 81 -33.24 -26.68 -18.75
N VAL A 82 -33.69 -27.36 -17.69
CA VAL A 82 -33.24 -27.07 -16.32
C VAL A 82 -31.72 -27.26 -16.18
N ALA A 83 -31.16 -28.30 -16.79
CA ALA A 83 -29.72 -28.54 -16.75
C ALA A 83 -28.92 -27.41 -17.42
N LYS A 84 -29.38 -26.89 -18.57
CA LYS A 84 -28.73 -25.77 -19.25
C LYS A 84 -28.81 -24.48 -18.43
N GLU A 85 -29.98 -24.17 -17.87
CA GLU A 85 -30.18 -22.97 -17.05
C GLU A 85 -29.31 -23.01 -15.80
N THR A 86 -29.29 -24.14 -15.07
CA THR A 86 -28.46 -24.32 -13.89
C THR A 86 -26.97 -24.27 -14.20
N TYR A 87 -26.53 -24.81 -15.35
CA TYR A 87 -25.14 -24.69 -15.81
C TYR A 87 -24.76 -23.23 -16.10
N VAL A 88 -25.61 -22.48 -16.82
CA VAL A 88 -25.38 -21.06 -17.12
C VAL A 88 -25.33 -20.23 -15.83
N LEU A 89 -26.25 -20.46 -14.89
CA LEU A 89 -26.27 -19.77 -13.60
C LEU A 89 -25.02 -20.09 -12.77
N SER A 90 -24.63 -21.35 -12.66
CA SER A 90 -23.41 -21.76 -11.95
C SER A 90 -22.16 -21.14 -12.55
N ARG A 91 -22.08 -21.02 -13.88
CA ARG A 91 -20.95 -20.37 -14.56
C ARG A 91 -20.92 -18.86 -14.32
N LYS A 92 -22.08 -18.19 -14.35
CA LYS A 92 -22.19 -16.77 -14.00
C LYS A 92 -21.76 -16.53 -12.56
N GLN A 93 -22.23 -17.35 -11.62
CA GLN A 93 -21.81 -17.29 -10.22
C GLN A 93 -20.29 -17.46 -10.08
N GLN A 94 -19.69 -18.44 -10.76
CA GLN A 94 -18.24 -18.62 -10.71
C GLN A 94 -17.49 -17.40 -11.26
N ASN A 95 -17.94 -16.83 -12.38
CA ASN A 95 -17.32 -15.64 -12.94
C ASN A 95 -17.38 -14.44 -11.98
N VAL A 96 -18.53 -14.24 -11.32
CA VAL A 96 -18.69 -13.20 -10.30
C VAL A 96 -17.76 -13.46 -9.11
N MET A 97 -17.66 -14.70 -8.63
CA MET A 97 -16.73 -15.04 -7.55
C MET A 97 -15.28 -14.75 -7.94
N ASN A 98 -14.86 -15.11 -9.16
CA ASN A 98 -13.52 -14.81 -9.64
C ASN A 98 -13.26 -13.29 -9.71
N GLN A 99 -14.22 -12.51 -10.22
CA GLN A 99 -14.12 -11.04 -10.24
C GLN A 99 -14.04 -10.45 -8.82
N ILE A 100 -14.77 -11.01 -7.85
CA ILE A 100 -14.68 -10.59 -6.44
C ILE A 100 -13.27 -10.88 -5.89
N GLU A 101 -12.70 -12.03 -6.18
CA GLU A 101 -11.34 -12.39 -5.76
C GLU A 101 -10.30 -11.41 -6.36
N GLU A 102 -10.40 -11.14 -7.66
CA GLU A 102 -9.53 -10.20 -8.37
C GLU A 102 -9.61 -8.78 -7.79
N THR A 103 -10.84 -8.30 -7.52
CA THR A 103 -11.05 -6.97 -6.94
C THR A 103 -10.53 -6.87 -5.51
N LYS A 104 -10.67 -7.92 -4.68
CA LYS A 104 -10.05 -7.99 -3.34
C LYS A 104 -8.54 -7.91 -3.41
N MET A 105 -7.92 -8.71 -4.28
CA MET A 105 -6.46 -8.70 -4.47
C MET A 105 -5.95 -7.33 -4.91
N ALA A 106 -6.66 -6.67 -5.83
CA ALA A 106 -6.34 -5.32 -6.27
C ALA A 106 -6.47 -4.30 -5.12
N GLN A 107 -7.55 -4.38 -4.32
CA GLN A 107 -7.75 -3.50 -3.16
C GLN A 107 -6.65 -3.67 -2.10
N GLU A 108 -6.24 -4.91 -1.82
CA GLU A 108 -5.16 -5.18 -0.86
C GLU A 108 -3.82 -4.63 -1.35
N ALA A 109 -3.52 -4.78 -2.64
CA ALA A 109 -2.32 -4.19 -3.25
C ALA A 109 -2.32 -2.66 -3.12
N VAL A 110 -3.45 -2.00 -3.42
CA VAL A 110 -3.60 -0.54 -3.27
C VAL A 110 -3.38 -0.11 -1.82
N TRP A 111 -3.97 -0.83 -0.85
CA TRP A 111 -3.79 -0.53 0.57
C TRP A 111 -2.32 -0.64 1.00
N LYS A 112 -1.62 -1.70 0.58
CA LYS A 112 -0.18 -1.89 0.86
C LYS A 112 0.67 -0.75 0.31
N CYS A 113 0.42 -0.32 -0.93
CA CYS A 113 1.11 0.82 -1.54
C CYS A 113 0.89 2.11 -0.73
N LYS A 114 -0.35 2.39 -0.33
CA LYS A 114 -0.68 3.59 0.45
C LYS A 114 -0.02 3.61 1.84
N VAL A 115 0.09 2.44 2.48
CA VAL A 115 0.83 2.31 3.74
C VAL A 115 2.33 2.55 3.54
N ALA A 116 2.91 2.06 2.45
CA ALA A 116 4.31 2.28 2.13
C ALA A 116 4.61 3.76 1.82
N GLU A 117 3.75 4.43 1.07
CA GLU A 117 3.82 5.87 0.78
C GLU A 117 3.80 6.69 2.07
N GLY A 118 2.83 6.45 2.97
CA GLY A 118 2.77 7.15 4.25
C GLY A 118 3.99 6.90 5.16
N ARG A 119 4.62 5.72 5.08
CA ARG A 119 5.90 5.47 5.77
C ARG A 119 7.03 6.29 5.17
N ALA A 120 7.15 6.33 3.84
CA ALA A 120 8.16 7.11 3.16
C ALA A 120 8.03 8.62 3.48
N GLU A 121 6.81 9.16 3.47
CA GLU A 121 6.55 10.55 3.89
C GLU A 121 7.00 10.80 5.34
N SER A 122 6.68 9.89 6.26
CA SER A 122 7.13 10.01 7.66
C SER A 122 8.65 9.97 7.81
N ASP A 123 9.34 9.16 7.00
CA ASP A 123 10.80 9.08 7.02
C ASP A 123 11.43 10.38 6.48
N VAL A 124 10.87 10.96 5.43
CA VAL A 124 11.29 12.27 4.90
C VAL A 124 11.12 13.36 5.95
N LEU A 125 9.95 13.45 6.60
CA LEU A 125 9.71 14.43 7.67
C LEU A 125 10.66 14.27 8.86
N LYS A 126 11.10 13.03 9.14
CA LYS A 126 12.10 12.76 10.17
C LYS A 126 13.47 13.29 9.76
N MET A 127 13.88 13.06 8.51
CA MET A 127 15.14 13.60 7.98
C MET A 127 15.15 15.13 7.99
N GLU A 128 14.07 15.78 7.57
CA GLU A 128 13.95 17.25 7.60
C GLU A 128 14.10 17.80 9.03
N ARG A 129 13.49 17.13 10.01
CA ARG A 129 13.63 17.50 11.43
C ARG A 129 15.08 17.39 11.91
N ASP A 130 15.77 16.31 11.53
CA ASP A 130 17.16 16.08 11.91
C ASP A 130 18.08 17.15 11.29
N VAL A 131 17.84 17.53 10.03
CA VAL A 131 18.55 18.64 9.36
C VAL A 131 18.32 19.97 10.10
N LEU A 132 17.07 20.33 10.40
CA LEU A 132 16.76 21.56 11.15
C LEU A 132 17.43 21.60 12.53
N LYS A 133 17.57 20.44 13.17
CA LYS A 133 18.28 20.32 14.45
C LYS A 133 19.77 20.62 14.28
N MET A 134 20.40 20.08 13.24
CA MET A 134 21.80 20.37 12.92
C MET A 134 22.02 21.85 12.62
N GLU A 135 21.15 22.47 11.81
CA GLU A 135 21.22 23.90 11.50
C GLU A 135 21.12 24.76 12.77
N LYS A 136 20.23 24.40 13.70
CA LYS A 136 20.11 25.08 14.99
C LYS A 136 21.39 24.96 15.83
N ASP A 137 22.03 23.80 15.82
CA ASP A 137 23.28 23.58 16.56
C ASP A 137 24.43 24.40 15.94
N VAL A 138 24.50 24.49 14.62
CA VAL A 138 25.47 25.37 13.90
C VAL A 138 25.26 26.84 14.28
N LEU A 139 24.02 27.34 14.20
CA LEU A 139 23.70 28.73 14.59
C LEU A 139 24.05 29.03 16.05
N LYS A 140 23.95 28.03 16.94
CA LYS A 140 24.38 28.17 18.33
C LYS A 140 25.89 28.32 18.43
N MET A 141 26.66 27.51 17.70
CA MET A 141 28.12 27.61 17.65
C MET A 141 28.57 28.98 17.09
N GLU A 142 27.96 29.44 16.00
CA GLU A 142 28.26 30.76 15.42
C GLU A 142 28.02 31.89 16.43
N ARG A 143 26.92 31.82 17.19
CA ARG A 143 26.64 32.79 18.26
C ARG A 143 27.72 32.77 19.35
N ASP A 144 28.17 31.59 19.74
CA ASP A 144 29.19 31.43 20.77
C ASP A 144 30.54 31.99 20.29
N VAL A 145 30.90 31.78 19.01
CA VAL A 145 32.08 32.40 18.36
C VAL A 145 31.99 33.92 18.38
N MET A 146 30.87 34.50 17.92
CA MET A 146 30.66 35.95 17.91
C MET A 146 30.76 36.56 19.31
N LYS A 147 30.34 35.82 20.34
CA LYS A 147 30.48 36.25 21.74
C LYS A 147 31.95 36.28 22.16
N MET A 148 32.73 35.25 21.81
CA MET A 148 34.18 35.23 22.09
C MET A 148 34.91 36.37 21.37
N GLU A 149 34.61 36.63 20.10
CA GLU A 149 35.21 37.75 19.36
C GLU A 149 34.91 39.10 20.02
N LYS A 150 33.68 39.30 20.50
CA LYS A 150 33.30 40.50 21.24
C LYS A 150 34.09 40.65 22.55
N ASP A 151 34.32 39.56 23.27
CA ASP A 151 35.10 39.57 24.50
C ASP A 151 36.58 39.89 24.24
N VAL A 152 37.16 39.36 23.15
CA VAL A 152 38.53 39.70 22.69
C VAL A 152 38.64 41.19 22.35
N LEU A 153 37.74 41.73 21.54
CA LEU A 153 37.73 43.15 21.18
C LEU A 153 37.59 44.06 22.42
N LYS A 154 36.88 43.60 23.45
CA LYS A 154 36.78 44.32 24.73
C LYS A 154 38.14 44.34 25.46
N MET A 155 38.83 43.20 25.54
CA MET A 155 40.17 43.12 26.14
C MET A 155 41.19 44.01 25.40
N GLU A 156 41.17 44.00 24.06
CA GLU A 156 42.05 44.86 23.25
C GLU A 156 41.78 46.35 23.52
N ARG A 157 40.51 46.75 23.61
CA ARG A 157 40.13 48.12 23.96
C ARG A 157 40.64 48.52 25.33
N ASP A 158 40.50 47.64 26.33
CA ASP A 158 40.93 47.94 27.69
C ASP A 158 42.47 48.05 27.77
N MET A 159 43.21 47.20 27.04
CA MET A 159 44.67 47.30 26.90
C MET A 159 45.10 48.62 26.24
N LEU A 160 44.40 49.06 25.18
CA LEU A 160 44.70 50.34 24.53
C LEU A 160 44.48 51.53 25.47
N LYS A 161 43.44 51.50 26.30
CA LYS A 161 43.22 52.53 27.32
C LYS A 161 44.34 52.57 28.34
N THR A 162 44.84 51.43 28.80
CA THR A 162 45.97 51.37 29.72
C THR A 162 47.22 52.00 29.09
N LYS A 163 47.55 51.65 27.84
CA LYS A 163 48.67 52.26 27.11
C LYS A 163 48.50 53.77 26.94
N GLU A 164 47.29 54.24 26.65
CA GLU A 164 47.00 55.68 26.57
C GLU A 164 47.27 56.38 27.91
N THR A 165 46.87 55.78 29.03
CA THR A 165 47.15 56.33 30.35
C THR A 165 48.65 56.36 30.67
N GLU A 166 49.40 55.32 30.32
CA GLU A 166 50.85 55.25 30.50
C GLU A 166 51.56 56.35 29.69
N LEU A 167 51.25 56.48 28.39
CA LEU A 167 51.80 57.53 27.52
C LEU A 167 51.47 58.94 28.03
N LYS A 168 50.29 59.13 28.62
CA LYS A 168 49.91 60.41 29.25
C LYS A 168 50.79 60.69 30.47
N THR A 169 51.03 59.70 31.32
CA THR A 169 51.92 59.87 32.49
C THR A 169 53.37 60.14 32.09
N GLU A 170 53.89 59.47 31.06
CA GLU A 170 55.23 59.74 30.52
C GLU A 170 55.33 61.16 29.97
N ARG A 171 54.33 61.61 29.20
CA ARG A 171 54.27 62.98 28.68
C ARG A 171 54.28 64.00 29.81
N ASP A 172 53.49 63.78 30.85
CA ASP A 172 53.43 64.69 32.00
C ASP A 172 54.77 64.73 32.75
N ALA A 173 55.45 63.59 32.92
CA ALA A 173 56.78 63.51 33.51
C ALA A 173 57.85 64.29 32.69
N ILE A 174 57.89 64.08 31.36
CA ILE A 174 58.79 64.82 30.46
C ILE A 174 58.52 66.33 30.54
N LYS A 175 57.25 66.73 30.62
CA LYS A 175 56.86 68.13 30.76
C LYS A 175 57.41 68.73 32.06
N THR A 176 57.29 68.02 33.18
CA THR A 176 57.84 68.44 34.47
C THR A 176 59.36 68.55 34.44
N GLU A 177 60.06 67.57 33.84
CA GLU A 177 61.52 67.62 33.69
C GLU A 177 61.96 68.83 32.86
N ARG A 178 61.33 69.06 31.71
CA ARG A 178 61.58 70.23 30.87
C ARG A 178 61.38 71.54 31.63
N ASP A 179 60.27 71.67 32.36
CA ASP A 179 59.98 72.87 33.13
C ASP A 179 61.03 73.09 34.24
N GLY A 180 61.49 72.01 34.89
CA GLY A 180 62.62 72.03 35.81
C GLY A 180 63.92 72.52 35.16
N LEU A 181 64.31 71.96 34.01
CA LEU A 181 65.49 72.40 33.26
C LEU A 181 65.42 73.88 32.84
N LEU A 182 64.23 74.37 32.45
CA LEU A 182 64.03 75.78 32.13
C LEU A 182 64.24 76.68 33.35
N THR A 183 63.73 76.29 34.52
CA THR A 183 63.94 77.06 35.77
C THR A 183 65.41 77.11 36.17
N GLU A 184 66.13 75.98 36.07
CA GLU A 184 67.56 75.93 36.38
C GLU A 184 68.37 76.76 35.38
N ASN A 185 68.06 76.69 34.08
CA ASN A 185 68.70 77.54 33.08
C ASN A 185 68.49 79.04 33.38
N ALA A 186 67.26 79.42 33.76
CA ALA A 186 66.96 80.80 34.15
C ALA A 186 67.74 81.24 35.39
N ARG A 187 67.91 80.36 36.38
CA ARG A 187 68.73 80.60 37.57
C ARG A 187 70.20 80.78 37.22
N LEU A 188 70.78 79.88 36.42
CA LEU A 188 72.17 79.95 35.97
C LEU A 188 72.45 81.23 35.18
N ARG A 189 71.54 81.63 34.28
CA ARG A 189 71.63 82.90 33.55
C ARG A 189 71.62 84.12 34.46
N ARG A 190 70.87 84.08 35.56
CA ARG A 190 70.87 85.17 36.55
C ARG A 190 72.18 85.21 37.31
N ALA A 191 72.64 84.08 37.84
CA ALA A 191 73.93 83.99 38.52
C ALA A 191 75.10 84.46 37.64
N LEU A 192 75.08 84.13 36.35
CA LEU A 192 76.09 84.61 35.39
C LEU A 192 76.06 86.14 35.21
N ARG A 193 74.87 86.77 35.24
CA ARG A 193 74.76 88.23 35.18
C ARG A 193 75.26 88.91 36.46
N ASP A 194 75.02 88.30 37.61
CA ASP A 194 75.44 88.85 38.90
C ASP A 194 76.98 88.76 39.12
N LEU A 195 77.67 87.93 38.32
CA LEU A 195 79.13 87.76 38.32
C LEU A 195 79.88 88.67 37.31
N ALA A 196 79.16 89.32 36.40
CA ALA A 196 79.71 90.17 35.34
C ALA A 196 79.58 91.66 35.70
#